data_AF-A0A8D8MH76-F1
#
_entry.id   AF-A0A8D8MH76-F1
#
_cell.length_a   1.000
_cell.length_b   1.000
_cell.length_c   1.000
_cell.angle_alpha   90.00
_cell.angle_beta   90.00
_cell.angle_gamma   90.00
#
_symmetry.space_group_name_H-M   'P 1'
#
loop_
_entity.id
_entity.type
_entity.pdbx_description
1 polymer ?
#
loop_
_entity_poly.entity_id
_entity_poly.type
_entity_poly.pdbx_seq_one_letter_code
_entity_poly.pdbx_strand_id
1 'polypeptide(L)'
;IFPAGSNVIVMPYIMGRDPDYFEDPLEFRPERFAVETSAEKSNPYRYVPFSAGPRNCIGQKFAVAEIKSLVSKTLRHYEILPDFCEEPEKLYSEATLKNEKGVMLRLKKRSSV
;
A
#
# COMPACT_ATOMS: atom_id res chain seq x y z
N ILE A 1 8.12 -13.64 27.60
CA ILE A 1 6.81 -13.73 28.30
C ILE A 1 6.33 -12.31 28.53
N PHE A 2 5.15 -11.93 28.05
CA PHE A 2 4.56 -10.61 28.29
C PHE A 2 3.56 -10.69 29.44
N PRO A 3 3.61 -9.79 30.44
CA PRO A 3 2.62 -9.74 31.51
C PRO A 3 1.19 -9.52 31.01
N ALA A 4 0.19 -10.00 31.75
CA ALA A 4 -1.21 -9.66 31.46
C ALA A 4 -1.42 -8.13 31.49
N GLY A 5 -2.19 -7.61 30.53
CA GLY A 5 -2.39 -6.16 30.34
C GLY A 5 -1.30 -5.45 29.54
N SER A 6 -0.26 -6.16 29.08
CA SER A 6 0.74 -5.57 28.18
C SER A 6 0.12 -5.20 26.84
N ASN A 7 0.51 -4.04 26.31
CA ASN A 7 0.21 -3.66 24.93
C ASN A 7 1.28 -4.24 24.00
N VAL A 8 0.83 -4.87 22.91
CA VAL A 8 1.69 -5.32 21.82
C VAL A 8 1.28 -4.56 20.56
N ILE A 9 2.23 -3.92 19.92
CA ILE A 9 2.00 -3.11 18.72
C ILE A 9 2.64 -3.83 17.54
N VAL A 10 1.86 -3.98 16.47
CA VAL A 10 2.35 -4.42 15.16
C VAL A 10 2.45 -3.18 14.27
N MET A 11 3.57 -3.01 13.57
CA MET A 11 3.83 -1.82 12.75
C MET A 11 3.96 -2.19 11.27
N PRO A 12 2.85 -2.30 10.51
CA PRO A 12 2.88 -2.68 9.09
C PRO A 12 3.80 -1.79 8.23
N TYR A 13 3.92 -0.50 8.58
CA TYR A 13 4.82 0.44 7.90
C TYR A 13 6.28 -0.02 7.91
N ILE A 14 6.75 -0.53 9.05
CA ILE A 14 8.11 -1.03 9.25
C ILE A 14 8.25 -2.43 8.62
N MET A 15 7.25 -3.30 8.81
CA MET A 15 7.27 -4.66 8.25
C MET A 15 7.42 -4.65 6.73
N GLY A 16 6.71 -3.76 6.03
CA GLY A 16 6.81 -3.62 4.58
C GLY A 16 8.14 -3.02 4.09
N ARG A 17 8.99 -2.52 5.01
CA ARG A 17 10.28 -1.88 4.73
C ARG A 17 11.48 -2.70 5.22
N ASP A 18 11.23 -3.89 5.74
CA ASP A 18 12.25 -4.73 6.34
C ASP A 18 13.00 -5.51 5.24
N PRO A 19 14.32 -5.32 5.08
CA PRO A 19 15.10 -6.00 4.05
C PRO A 19 15.20 -7.52 4.26
N ASP A 20 15.01 -8.02 5.48
CA ASP A 20 14.96 -9.46 5.75
C ASP A 20 13.69 -10.08 5.15
N TYR A 21 12.64 -9.26 4.99
CA TYR A 21 11.37 -9.68 4.41
C TYR A 21 11.19 -9.30 2.94
N PHE A 22 11.86 -8.25 2.48
CA PHE A 22 11.63 -7.63 1.19
C PHE A 22 12.96 -7.13 0.62
N GLU A 23 13.49 -7.81 -0.41
CA GLU A 23 14.64 -7.31 -1.17
C GLU A 23 14.32 -5.92 -1.76
N ASP A 24 15.31 -5.01 -1.74
CA ASP A 24 15.18 -3.56 -1.98
C ASP A 24 13.81 -3.00 -1.57
N PRO A 25 13.53 -2.93 -0.25
CA PRO A 25 12.18 -2.72 0.26
C PRO A 25 11.62 -1.33 -0.04
N LEU A 26 12.46 -0.39 -0.47
CA LEU A 26 12.08 0.97 -0.85
C LEU A 26 11.77 1.12 -2.34
N GLU A 27 12.06 0.09 -3.16
CA GLU A 27 11.74 0.10 -4.58
C GLU A 27 10.28 -0.30 -4.82
N PHE A 28 9.57 0.50 -5.64
CA PHE A 28 8.23 0.13 -6.09
C PHE A 28 8.29 -1.02 -7.11
N ARG A 29 8.12 -2.25 -6.63
CA ARG A 29 8.22 -3.49 -7.43
C ARG A 29 6.96 -4.35 -7.30
N PRO A 30 5.86 -4.08 -8.05
CA PRO A 30 4.59 -4.81 -7.95
C PRO A 30 4.70 -6.33 -8.14
N GLU A 31 5.67 -6.77 -8.94
CA GLU A 31 5.91 -8.17 -9.33
C GLU A 31 6.22 -9.06 -8.12
N ARG A 32 6.68 -8.50 -7.00
CA ARG A 32 6.93 -9.25 -5.75
C ARG A 32 5.66 -9.86 -5.13
N PHE A 33 4.49 -9.40 -5.55
CA PHE A 33 3.19 -9.88 -5.08
C PHE A 33 2.46 -10.73 -6.13
N ALA A 34 3.13 -11.09 -7.24
CA ALA A 34 2.55 -11.96 -8.26
C ALA A 34 2.24 -13.35 -7.68
N VAL A 35 1.19 -14.00 -8.19
CA VAL A 35 0.64 -15.26 -7.64
C VAL A 35 1.70 -16.37 -7.56
N GLU A 36 2.68 -16.39 -8.45
CA GLU A 36 3.74 -17.41 -8.49
C GLU A 36 4.85 -17.18 -7.45
N THR A 37 5.08 -15.93 -7.04
CA THR A 37 6.19 -15.49 -6.16
C THR A 37 5.72 -14.92 -4.82
N SER A 38 4.41 -14.75 -4.60
CA SER A 38 3.90 -13.89 -3.52
C SER A 38 4.36 -14.35 -2.14
N ALA A 39 4.89 -13.41 -1.35
CA ALA A 39 5.18 -13.58 0.07
C ALA A 39 3.97 -14.06 0.90
N GLU A 40 2.74 -13.81 0.44
CA GLU A 40 1.51 -14.34 1.05
C GLU A 40 1.45 -15.88 1.05
N LYS A 41 2.05 -16.55 0.06
CA LYS A 41 2.11 -18.02 0.00
C LYS A 41 3.14 -18.61 0.97
N SER A 42 4.23 -17.87 1.27
CA SER A 42 5.26 -18.35 2.18
C SER A 42 4.95 -18.06 3.65
N ASN A 43 4.35 -16.90 3.95
CA ASN A 43 3.84 -16.58 5.28
C ASN A 43 2.73 -15.50 5.21
N PRO A 44 1.48 -15.83 5.60
CA PRO A 44 0.35 -14.90 5.53
C PRO A 44 0.45 -13.69 6.49
N TYR A 45 1.42 -13.68 7.42
CA TYR A 45 1.65 -12.57 8.35
C TYR A 45 2.83 -11.67 7.96
N ARG A 46 3.55 -11.98 6.87
CA ARG A 46 4.70 -11.17 6.38
C ARG A 46 4.25 -9.85 5.75
N TYR A 47 3.01 -9.79 5.28
CA TYR A 47 2.41 -8.61 4.68
C TYR A 47 0.95 -8.49 5.11
N VAL A 48 0.65 -7.56 6.01
CA VAL A 48 -0.68 -7.42 6.64
C VAL A 48 -1.26 -6.00 6.51
N PRO A 49 -1.40 -5.46 5.29
CA PRO A 49 -1.92 -4.10 5.07
C PRO A 49 -3.37 -3.92 5.56
N PHE A 50 -4.11 -5.01 5.68
CA PHE A 50 -5.48 -5.05 6.21
C PHE A 50 -5.55 -5.78 7.56
N SER A 51 -4.42 -5.90 8.25
CA SER A 51 -4.24 -6.77 9.43
C SER A 51 -4.53 -8.25 9.12
N ALA A 52 -4.62 -9.10 10.15
CA ALA A 52 -4.89 -10.53 10.00
C ALA A 52 -5.72 -11.06 11.18
N GLY A 53 -6.29 -12.26 11.02
CA GLY A 53 -7.10 -12.92 12.04
C GLY A 53 -8.54 -12.38 12.14
N PRO A 54 -9.27 -12.69 13.23
CA PRO A 54 -10.71 -12.43 13.36
C PRO A 54 -11.06 -10.94 13.48
N ARG A 55 -10.06 -10.07 13.67
CA ARG A 55 -10.20 -8.61 13.78
C ARG A 55 -9.47 -7.88 12.64
N ASN A 56 -9.29 -8.54 11.50
CA ASN A 56 -8.80 -7.89 10.29
C ASN A 56 -9.81 -6.86 9.77
N CYS A 57 -9.39 -6.05 8.80
CA CYS A 57 -10.25 -5.01 8.24
C CYS A 57 -11.48 -5.61 7.55
N ILE A 58 -12.67 -5.35 8.10
CA ILE A 58 -13.95 -5.76 7.49
C ILE A 58 -14.15 -5.17 6.08
N GLY A 59 -13.53 -4.02 5.81
CA GLY A 59 -13.58 -3.32 4.52
C GLY A 59 -12.61 -3.82 3.47
N GLN A 60 -11.74 -4.80 3.76
CA GLN A 60 -10.67 -5.24 2.85
C GLN A 60 -11.18 -5.54 1.42
N LYS A 61 -12.26 -6.34 1.31
CA LYS A 61 -12.81 -6.71 0.00
C LYS A 61 -13.36 -5.50 -0.76
N PHE A 62 -14.03 -4.59 -0.05
CA PHE A 62 -14.56 -3.37 -0.63
C PHE A 62 -13.43 -2.44 -1.10
N ALA A 63 -12.44 -2.16 -0.25
CA ALA A 63 -11.30 -1.29 -0.57
C ALA A 63 -10.53 -1.78 -1.81
N VAL A 64 -10.27 -3.09 -1.91
CA VAL A 64 -9.59 -3.66 -3.09
C VAL A 64 -10.44 -3.52 -4.36
N ALA A 65 -11.75 -3.76 -4.27
CA ALA A 65 -12.65 -3.61 -5.42
C ALA A 65 -12.77 -2.14 -5.87
N GLU A 66 -12.87 -1.22 -4.92
CA GLU A 66 -12.93 0.23 -5.15
C GLU A 66 -11.65 0.73 -5.83
N ILE A 67 -10.47 0.44 -5.27
CA ILE A 67 -9.18 0.88 -5.84
C ILE A 67 -8.99 0.31 -7.24
N LYS A 68 -9.28 -0.98 -7.47
CA LYS A 68 -9.18 -1.58 -8.80
C LYS A 68 -10.10 -0.89 -9.81
N SER A 69 -11.34 -0.57 -9.40
CA SER A 69 -12.30 0.12 -10.25
C SER A 69 -11.86 1.54 -10.58
N LEU A 70 -11.37 2.28 -9.57
CA LEU A 70 -10.83 3.63 -9.72
C LEU A 70 -9.65 3.65 -10.69
N VAL A 71 -8.63 2.81 -10.44
CA VAL A 71 -7.43 2.72 -11.28
C VAL A 71 -7.78 2.32 -12.70
N SER A 72 -8.64 1.30 -12.89
CA SER A 72 -9.07 0.86 -14.22
C SER A 72 -9.75 1.99 -15.00
N LYS A 73 -10.68 2.72 -14.37
CA LYS A 73 -11.40 3.82 -15.01
C LYS A 73 -10.46 4.99 -15.32
N THR A 74 -9.57 5.35 -14.41
CA THR A 74 -8.58 6.41 -14.63
C THR A 74 -7.69 6.09 -15.81
N LEU A 75 -7.09 4.90 -15.86
CA LEU A 75 -6.17 4.50 -16.93
C LEU A 75 -6.83 4.35 -18.31
N ARG A 76 -8.14 4.02 -18.35
CA ARG A 76 -8.93 3.97 -19.59
C ARG A 76 -9.16 5.34 -20.20
N HIS A 77 -9.35 6.37 -19.38
CA HIS A 77 -9.73 7.71 -19.85
C HIS A 77 -8.59 8.73 -19.81
N TYR A 78 -7.53 8.46 -19.05
CA TYR A 78 -6.44 9.40 -18.81
C TYR A 78 -5.08 8.71 -18.89
N GLU A 79 -4.11 9.45 -19.42
CA GLU A 79 -2.68 9.24 -19.21
C GLU A 79 -2.28 9.98 -17.92
N ILE A 80 -1.64 9.27 -17.00
CA ILE A 80 -1.13 9.85 -15.74
C ILE A 80 0.29 10.36 -16.03
N LEU A 81 0.49 11.66 -15.87
CA LEU A 81 1.77 12.31 -16.08
C LEU A 81 2.56 12.40 -14.76
N PRO A 82 3.90 12.49 -14.83
CA PRO A 82 4.73 12.60 -13.63
C PRO A 82 4.33 13.77 -12.74
N ASP A 83 4.47 13.53 -11.44
CA ASP A 83 4.44 14.57 -10.41
C ASP A 83 5.51 15.63 -10.72
N PHE A 84 5.22 16.87 -10.36
CA PHE A 84 6.11 18.01 -10.47
C PHE A 84 6.69 18.43 -9.11
N CYS A 85 6.32 17.73 -8.03
CA CYS A 85 6.90 17.93 -6.71
C CYS A 85 8.32 17.34 -6.67
N GLU A 86 9.33 18.20 -6.60
CA GLU A 86 10.74 17.81 -6.46
C GLU A 86 11.13 17.53 -5.00
N GLU A 87 10.29 17.93 -4.05
CA GLU A 87 10.54 17.67 -2.63
C GLU A 87 10.25 16.21 -2.27
N PRO A 88 11.09 15.59 -1.43
CA PRO A 88 10.85 14.23 -0.97
C PRO A 88 9.54 14.15 -0.16
N GLU A 89 8.82 13.05 -0.33
CA GLU A 89 7.58 12.79 0.41
C GLU A 89 7.82 12.85 1.92
N LYS A 90 7.02 13.65 2.61
CA LYS A 90 6.98 13.69 4.08
C LYS A 90 5.68 13.07 4.55
N LEU A 91 5.81 12.00 5.34
CA LEU A 91 4.68 11.33 5.94
C LEU A 91 4.50 11.82 7.38
N TYR A 92 3.25 12.04 7.75
CA TYR A 92 2.86 12.34 9.11
C TYR A 92 1.73 11.41 9.55
N SER A 93 1.68 11.10 10.84
CA SER A 93 0.71 10.18 11.40
C SER A 93 -0.32 10.95 12.24
N GLU A 94 -1.59 10.77 11.92
CA GLU A 94 -2.72 11.06 12.81
C GLU A 94 -3.38 9.71 13.17
N ALA A 95 -4.69 9.57 12.95
CA ALA A 95 -5.39 8.29 12.97
C ALA A 95 -4.99 7.37 11.80
N THR A 96 -4.56 7.96 10.68
CA THR A 96 -3.99 7.26 9.51
C THR A 96 -2.70 7.94 9.09
N LEU A 97 -1.81 7.18 8.45
CA LEU A 97 -0.61 7.72 7.83
C LEU A 97 -0.99 8.52 6.57
N LYS A 98 -0.48 9.75 6.45
CA LYS A 98 -0.80 10.67 5.37
C LYS A 98 0.46 11.31 4.81
N ASN A 99 0.42 11.72 3.55
CA ASN A 99 1.41 12.62 2.97
C ASN A 99 1.06 14.07 3.38
N GLU A 100 2.04 14.81 3.89
CA GLU A 100 1.90 16.19 4.37
C GLU A 100 1.35 17.14 3.30
N LYS A 101 1.80 17.00 2.05
CA LYS A 101 1.45 17.89 0.93
C LYS A 101 0.49 17.26 -0.08
N GLY A 102 0.09 16.01 0.16
CA GLY A 102 -0.62 15.20 -0.82
C GLY A 102 0.28 14.75 -1.98
N VAL A 103 -0.31 14.11 -2.98
CA VAL A 103 0.37 13.66 -4.21
C VAL A 103 -0.30 14.36 -5.39
N MET A 104 0.43 15.25 -6.07
CA MET A 104 -0.15 16.13 -7.09
C MET A 104 0.03 15.53 -8.47
N LEU A 105 -1.03 14.91 -8.99
CA LEU A 105 -1.01 14.25 -10.29
C LEU A 105 -1.54 15.15 -11.40
N ARG A 106 -0.91 15.08 -12.57
CA ARG A 106 -1.45 15.66 -13.82
C ARG A 106 -2.07 14.55 -14.65
N LEU A 107 -3.26 14.83 -15.18
CA LEU A 107 -4.01 13.89 -16.01
C LEU A 107 -4.20 14.49 -17.40
N LYS A 108 -3.81 13.74 -18.43
CA LYS A 108 -4.09 14.08 -19.82
C LYS A 108 -5.17 13.15 -20.34
N LYS A 109 -6.29 13.69 -20.80
CA LYS A 109 -7.39 12.89 -21.37
C LYS A 109 -6.86 12.11 -22.57
N ARG A 110 -7.10 10.80 -22.62
CA ARG A 110 -6.79 9.97 -23.78
C ARG A 110 -7.75 10.33 -24.90
N SER A 111 -7.23 10.45 -26.11
CA SER A 111 -8.04 10.50 -27.31
C SER A 111 -8.90 9.25 -27.35
N SER A 112 -10.21 9.40 -27.58
CA SER A 112 -11.08 8.26 -27.83
C SER A 112 -10.45 7.40 -28.92
N VAL A 113 -10.23 6.11 -28.64
CA VAL A 113 -10.15 5.12 -29.71
C VAL A 113 -11.55 4.99 -30.30
#